data_AF-A0A759YEU7-F1
#
_entry.id   AF-A0A759YEU7-F1
#
_cell.length_a   1.000
_cell.length_b   1.000
_cell.length_c   1.000
_cell.angle_alpha   90.00
_cell.angle_beta   90.00
_cell.angle_gamma   90.00
#
_symmetry.space_group_name_H-M   'P 1'
#
loop_
_entity.id
_entity.type
_entity.pdbx_description
1 polymer ?
#
loop_
_entity_poly.entity_id
_entity_poly.type
_entity_poly.pdbx_seq_one_letter_code
_entity_poly.pdbx_strand_id
1 'polypeptide(L)'
;MINPNKSLTQKALAGVQFLRMHAQAMADDDDFFIAIMSDPHAVAATAIEQLVKENAELRAQLVAFQKAANPAITFDLAGGSDSTAWYTPFARGARVHLKSHPNQHGIVVDSFIHSRAGLRCHVCFDDECNRSRWVNAKNLELVPDK
;
A
#
# COMPACT_ATOMS: atom_id res chain seq x y z
N MET A 1 -21.02 -2.33 -15.76
CA MET A 1 -19.70 -2.89 -15.39
C MET A 1 -18.72 -1.72 -15.22
N ILE A 2 -18.15 -1.53 -14.03
CA ILE A 2 -17.18 -0.44 -13.78
C ILE A 2 -15.90 -0.75 -14.55
N ASN A 3 -15.50 0.14 -15.46
CA ASN A 3 -14.29 -0.02 -16.29
C ASN A 3 -13.06 -0.32 -15.41
N PRO A 4 -12.34 -1.44 -15.64
CA PRO A 4 -11.20 -1.83 -14.81
C PRO A 4 -10.08 -0.78 -14.82
N ASN A 5 -9.94 -0.03 -15.92
CA ASN A 5 -8.87 0.96 -16.15
C ASN A 5 -9.08 2.29 -15.39
N LYS A 6 -10.18 2.45 -14.66
CA LYS A 6 -10.42 3.67 -13.87
C LYS A 6 -9.73 3.60 -12.51
N SER A 7 -9.19 4.74 -12.06
CA SER A 7 -8.64 4.87 -10.70
C SER A 7 -9.73 4.69 -9.64
N LEU A 8 -9.37 4.30 -8.42
CA LEU A 8 -10.34 4.15 -7.33
C LEU A 8 -11.16 5.42 -7.10
N THR A 9 -10.53 6.60 -7.20
CA THR A 9 -11.21 7.90 -7.15
C THR A 9 -12.26 8.05 -8.24
N GLN A 10 -11.93 7.72 -9.49
CA GLN A 10 -12.89 7.79 -10.60
C GLN A 10 -14.03 6.78 -10.44
N LYS A 11 -13.76 5.60 -9.90
CA LYS A 11 -14.78 4.58 -9.60
C LYS A 11 -15.71 5.05 -8.48
N ALA A 12 -15.16 5.64 -7.41
CA ALA A 12 -15.93 6.22 -6.31
C ALA A 12 -16.82 7.38 -6.79
N LEU A 13 -16.29 8.31 -7.58
CA LEU A 13 -17.08 9.42 -8.14
C LEU A 13 -18.18 8.95 -9.10
N ALA A 14 -17.92 7.92 -9.91
CA ALA A 14 -18.97 7.29 -10.72
C ALA A 14 -20.05 6.63 -9.84
N GLY A 15 -19.68 6.02 -8.71
CA GLY A 15 -20.61 5.52 -7.70
C GLY A 15 -21.45 6.64 -7.07
N VAL A 16 -20.85 7.79 -6.75
CA VAL A 16 -21.57 8.98 -6.25
C VAL A 16 -22.63 9.44 -7.25
N GLN A 17 -22.27 9.56 -8.53
CA GLN A 17 -23.23 9.95 -9.58
C GLN A 17 -24.38 8.96 -9.69
N PHE A 18 -24.08 7.66 -9.65
CA PHE A 18 -25.09 6.61 -9.66
C PHE A 18 -26.05 6.72 -8.47
N LEU A 19 -25.51 6.90 -7.26
CA LEU A 19 -26.29 7.03 -6.02
C LEU A 19 -27.18 8.28 -6.03
N ARG A 20 -26.67 9.42 -6.53
CA ARG A 20 -27.46 10.66 -6.66
C ARG A 20 -28.63 10.50 -7.64
N MET A 21 -28.36 9.87 -8.79
CA MET A 21 -29.40 9.59 -9.78
C MET A 21 -30.48 8.66 -9.22
N HIS A 22 -30.08 7.62 -8.47
CA HIS A 22 -31.03 6.71 -7.83
C HIS A 22 -31.82 7.40 -6.71
N ALA A 23 -31.18 8.25 -5.91
CA ALA A 23 -31.89 9.03 -4.90
C ALA A 23 -32.96 9.93 -5.53
N GLN A 24 -32.64 10.62 -6.63
CA GLN A 24 -33.62 11.45 -7.35
C GLN A 24 -34.78 10.61 -7.89
N ALA A 25 -34.48 9.50 -8.56
CA ALA A 25 -35.52 8.60 -9.09
C ALA A 25 -36.43 8.04 -7.98
N MET A 26 -35.87 7.72 -6.81
CA MET A 26 -36.64 7.26 -5.66
C MET A 26 -37.49 8.38 -5.04
N ALA A 27 -36.97 9.61 -4.96
CA ALA A 27 -37.71 10.75 -4.42
C ALA A 27 -38.94 11.11 -5.25
N ASP A 28 -38.88 10.87 -6.55
CA ASP A 28 -39.96 11.13 -7.50
C ASP A 28 -40.98 9.96 -7.60
N ASP A 29 -40.78 8.87 -6.83
CA ASP A 29 -41.65 7.70 -6.84
C ASP A 29 -42.90 7.92 -5.97
N ASP A 30 -44.06 7.44 -6.44
CA ASP A 30 -45.34 7.56 -5.75
C ASP A 30 -45.45 6.62 -4.53
N ASP A 31 -44.64 5.56 -4.46
CA ASP A 31 -44.58 4.67 -3.30
C ASP A 31 -43.77 5.33 -2.18
N PHE A 32 -44.47 5.69 -1.10
CA PHE A 32 -43.88 6.27 0.11
C PHE A 32 -42.67 5.46 0.63
N PHE A 33 -42.71 4.14 0.58
CA PHE A 33 -41.60 3.30 1.05
C PHE A 33 -40.37 3.37 0.13
N ILE A 34 -40.55 3.69 -1.15
CA ILE A 34 -39.46 3.93 -2.08
C ILE A 34 -38.93 5.35 -1.90
N ALA A 35 -39.82 6.34 -1.74
CA ALA A 35 -39.44 7.74 -1.52
C ALA A 35 -38.55 7.93 -0.28
N ILE A 36 -38.85 7.26 0.85
CA ILE A 36 -38.02 7.36 2.07
C ILE A 36 -36.60 6.77 1.88
N MET A 37 -36.38 5.92 0.88
CA MET A 37 -35.08 5.33 0.60
C MET A 37 -34.16 6.28 -0.19
N SER A 38 -34.69 7.39 -0.71
CA SER A 38 -33.91 8.42 -1.38
C SER A 38 -32.83 9.03 -0.46
N ASP A 39 -33.22 9.39 0.76
CA ASP A 39 -32.35 10.07 1.73
C ASP A 39 -31.07 9.28 2.05
N PRO A 40 -31.13 7.97 2.39
CA PRO A 40 -29.94 7.15 2.56
C PRO A 40 -28.98 7.17 1.37
N HIS A 41 -29.49 7.16 0.13
CA HIS A 41 -28.67 7.19 -1.08
C HIS A 41 -28.00 8.56 -1.27
N ALA A 42 -28.72 9.65 -1.01
CA ALA A 42 -28.18 11.00 -1.05
C ALA A 42 -27.10 11.23 0.02
N VAL A 43 -27.31 10.74 1.24
CA VAL A 43 -26.35 10.78 2.34
C VAL A 43 -25.09 9.97 1.99
N ALA A 44 -25.25 8.74 1.48
CA ALA A 44 -24.13 7.90 1.08
C ALA A 44 -23.29 8.54 -0.04
N ALA A 45 -23.94 9.13 -1.06
CA ALA A 45 -23.27 9.88 -2.11
C ALA A 45 -22.43 11.03 -1.54
N THR A 46 -22.99 11.80 -0.61
CA THR A 46 -22.32 12.95 0.01
C THR A 46 -21.10 12.51 0.84
N ALA A 47 -21.26 11.47 1.65
CA ALA A 47 -20.17 10.93 2.46
C ALA A 47 -19.01 10.40 1.60
N ILE A 48 -19.29 9.69 0.52
CA ILE A 48 -18.25 9.19 -0.40
C ILE A 48 -17.51 10.34 -1.07
N GLU A 49 -18.20 11.39 -1.50
CA GLU A 49 -17.59 12.56 -2.13
C GLU A 49 -16.66 13.30 -1.16
N GLN A 50 -17.09 13.47 0.10
CA GLN A 50 -16.26 14.05 1.16
C GLN A 50 -15.00 13.22 1.42
N LEU A 51 -15.15 11.89 1.59
CA LEU A 51 -14.01 10.99 1.80
C LEU A 51 -13.01 11.02 0.63
N VAL A 52 -13.49 11.12 -0.62
CA VAL A 52 -12.63 11.24 -1.79
C VAL A 52 -11.81 12.54 -1.74
N LYS A 53 -12.44 13.65 -1.35
CA LYS A 53 -11.78 14.96 -1.21
C LYS A 53 -10.72 14.94 -0.10
N GLU A 54 -11.10 14.49 1.10
CA GLU A 54 -10.19 14.40 2.25
C GLU A 54 -9.00 13.49 1.96
N ASN A 55 -9.20 12.37 1.25
CA ASN A 55 -8.12 11.48 0.88
C ASN A 55 -7.12 12.15 -0.09
N ALA A 56 -7.61 12.95 -1.03
CA ALA A 56 -6.76 13.72 -1.94
C ALA A 56 -5.93 14.77 -1.17
N GLU A 57 -6.53 15.46 -0.21
CA GLU A 57 -5.85 16.44 0.64
C GLU A 57 -4.78 15.78 1.52
N LEU A 58 -5.10 14.64 2.17
CA LEU A 58 -4.13 13.88 2.97
C LEU A 58 -2.96 13.38 2.13
N ARG A 59 -3.22 12.90 0.90
CA ARG A 59 -2.14 12.51 -0.02
C ARG A 59 -1.25 13.69 -0.38
N ALA A 60 -1.81 14.87 -0.64
CA ALA A 60 -1.04 16.07 -0.92
C ALA A 60 -0.18 16.50 0.28
N GLN A 61 -0.73 16.43 1.49
CA GLN A 61 0.01 16.72 2.73
C GLN A 61 1.16 15.73 2.96
N LEU A 62 0.93 14.43 2.74
CA LEU A 62 1.98 13.41 2.83
C LEU A 62 3.10 13.66 1.82
N VAL A 63 2.78 13.99 0.58
CA VAL A 63 3.77 14.35 -0.44
C VAL A 63 4.58 15.57 -0.01
N ALA A 64 3.92 16.60 0.53
CA ALA A 64 4.60 17.81 1.00
C ALA A 64 5.53 17.52 2.19
N PHE A 65 5.07 16.73 3.16
CA PHE A 65 5.87 16.31 4.31
C PHE A 65 7.10 15.49 3.88
N GLN A 66 6.91 14.57 2.94
CA GLN A 66 8.00 13.73 2.41
C GLN A 66 9.04 14.56 1.64
N LYS A 67 8.61 15.52 0.82
CA LYS A 67 9.51 16.46 0.14
C LYS A 67 10.32 17.31 1.12
N ALA A 68 9.69 17.76 2.20
CA ALA A 68 10.36 18.51 3.25
C ALA A 68 11.37 17.65 4.04
N ALA A 69 11.06 16.36 4.25
CA ALA A 69 11.92 15.44 4.99
C ALA A 69 13.13 14.94 4.19
N ASN A 70 13.05 14.85 2.86
CA ASN A 70 14.17 14.35 2.04
C ASN A 70 14.21 15.01 0.64
N PRO A 71 14.88 16.16 0.47
CA PRO A 71 14.84 16.95 -0.78
C PRO A 71 15.54 16.28 -1.98
N ALA A 72 16.25 15.16 -1.78
CA ALA A 72 17.06 14.50 -2.81
C ALA A 72 16.33 13.38 -3.58
N ILE A 73 15.10 12.99 -3.22
CA ILE A 73 14.42 11.84 -3.82
C ILE A 73 13.07 12.24 -4.42
N THR A 74 12.99 12.23 -5.75
CA THR A 74 11.74 12.43 -6.49
C THR A 74 10.99 11.11 -6.55
N PHE A 75 9.93 10.95 -5.73
CA PHE A 75 9.06 9.78 -5.79
C PHE A 75 7.75 10.13 -6.50
N ASP A 76 7.46 9.42 -7.58
CA ASP A 76 6.20 9.51 -8.30
C ASP A 76 5.19 8.54 -7.67
N LEU A 77 4.13 9.10 -7.05
CA LEU A 77 3.02 8.36 -6.47
C LEU A 77 1.87 8.13 -7.48
N ALA A 78 2.04 8.54 -8.75
CA ALA A 78 1.08 8.26 -9.82
C ALA A 78 1.21 6.83 -10.38
N GLY A 79 2.20 6.06 -9.92
CA GLY A 79 2.33 4.63 -10.25
C GLY A 79 1.11 3.87 -9.74
N GLY A 80 0.32 3.32 -10.67
CA GLY A 80 -0.72 2.34 -10.40
C GLY A 80 -0.20 1.24 -9.48
N SER A 81 -1.14 0.59 -8.79
CA SER A 81 -1.01 -0.41 -7.73
C SER A 81 -0.20 -1.69 -8.03
N ASP A 82 0.78 -1.66 -8.93
CA ASP A 82 1.56 -2.82 -9.38
C ASP A 82 3.02 -2.82 -8.93
N SER A 83 3.41 -1.90 -8.05
CA SER A 83 4.58 -2.13 -7.20
C SER A 83 4.13 -2.22 -5.76
N THR A 84 3.63 -3.41 -5.38
CA THR A 84 3.95 -3.90 -4.04
C THR A 84 5.45 -4.23 -4.01
N ALA A 85 6.28 -3.20 -4.18
CA ALA A 85 7.64 -3.21 -3.72
C ALA A 85 7.51 -3.16 -2.19
N TRP A 86 7.16 -4.30 -1.61
CA TRP A 86 7.25 -4.55 -0.20
C TRP A 86 8.64 -4.07 0.19
N TYR A 87 8.70 -3.04 1.04
CA TYR A 87 9.93 -2.42 1.47
C TYR A 87 10.70 -3.47 2.29
N THR A 88 11.40 -4.37 1.60
CA THR A 88 12.33 -5.31 2.20
C THR A 88 13.62 -4.53 2.39
N PRO A 89 14.04 -4.20 3.62
CA PRO A 89 15.28 -3.46 3.86
C PRO A 89 16.52 -4.17 3.28
N PHE A 90 16.39 -5.45 2.92
CA PHE A 90 17.44 -6.23 2.28
C PHE A 90 17.03 -6.59 0.85
N ALA A 91 17.75 -6.05 -0.13
CA ALA A 91 17.62 -6.47 -1.52
C ALA A 91 18.22 -7.88 -1.71
N ARG A 92 17.72 -8.62 -2.69
CA ARG A 92 18.39 -9.85 -3.13
C ARG A 92 19.82 -9.50 -3.58
N GLY A 93 20.80 -10.24 -3.10
CA GLY A 93 22.22 -9.97 -3.31
C GLY A 93 22.85 -9.07 -2.23
N ALA A 94 22.07 -8.48 -1.32
CA ALA A 94 22.63 -7.65 -0.25
C ALA A 94 23.51 -8.48 0.70
N ARG A 95 24.66 -7.91 1.06
CA ARG A 95 25.56 -8.49 2.05
C ARG A 95 25.07 -8.15 3.45
N VAL A 96 24.95 -9.17 4.29
CA VAL A 96 24.40 -9.05 5.65
C VAL A 96 25.25 -9.83 6.65
N HIS A 97 25.23 -9.42 7.91
CA HIS A 97 25.73 -10.21 9.03
C HIS A 97 24.65 -10.45 10.08
N LEU A 98 24.85 -11.46 10.91
CA LEU A 98 24.00 -11.69 12.07
C LEU A 98 24.36 -10.75 13.21
N LYS A 99 23.37 -10.08 13.81
CA LYS A 99 23.59 -9.24 15.00
C LYS A 99 24.28 -9.97 16.15
N SER A 100 23.93 -11.26 16.34
CA SER A 100 24.53 -12.07 17.40
C SER A 100 25.95 -12.54 17.08
N HIS A 101 26.33 -12.57 15.80
CA HIS A 101 27.63 -13.05 15.33
C HIS A 101 28.09 -12.17 14.15
N PRO A 102 28.64 -10.97 14.42
CA PRO A 102 29.00 -10.02 13.38
C PRO A 102 30.03 -10.55 12.37
N ASN A 103 30.86 -11.52 12.79
CA ASN A 103 31.85 -12.16 11.92
C ASN A 103 31.22 -13.11 10.89
N GLN A 104 29.94 -13.45 11.05
CA GLN A 104 29.24 -14.38 10.17
C GLN A 104 28.48 -13.60 9.10
N HIS A 105 29.14 -13.43 7.95
CA HIS A 105 28.62 -12.74 6.79
C HIS A 105 27.86 -13.69 5.86
N GLY A 106 26.92 -13.14 5.09
CA GLY A 106 26.22 -13.88 4.05
C GLY A 106 25.50 -12.97 3.06
N ILE A 107 24.92 -13.60 2.05
CA ILE A 107 24.21 -12.94 0.95
C ILE A 107 22.73 -13.31 1.03
N VAL A 108 21.85 -12.31 0.91
CA VAL A 108 20.41 -12.54 0.83
C VAL A 108 20.05 -13.13 -0.53
N VAL A 109 19.57 -14.37 -0.54
CA VAL A 109 19.15 -15.10 -1.75
C VAL A 109 17.69 -14.83 -2.07
N ASP A 110 16.85 -14.75 -1.04
CA ASP A 110 15.41 -14.55 -1.16
C ASP A 110 14.84 -13.94 0.13
N SER A 111 13.62 -13.42 0.08
CA SER A 111 12.92 -12.92 1.25
C SER A 111 11.42 -13.06 1.12
N PHE A 112 10.74 -13.34 2.23
CA PHE A 112 9.28 -13.33 2.27
C PHE A 112 8.77 -12.84 3.61
N ILE A 113 7.52 -12.38 3.64
CA ILE A 113 6.84 -11.95 4.85
C ILE A 113 5.98 -13.09 5.37
N HIS A 114 6.33 -13.61 6.54
CA HIS A 114 5.54 -14.63 7.21
C HIS A 114 4.48 -13.95 8.09
N SER A 115 3.20 -14.28 7.88
CA SER A 115 2.05 -13.66 8.57
C SER A 115 2.18 -13.56 10.10
N ARG A 116 2.78 -14.57 10.74
CA ARG A 116 3.04 -14.58 12.20
C ARG A 116 4.43 -14.10 12.65
N ALA A 117 5.44 -14.15 11.78
CA ALA A 117 6.85 -14.01 12.19
C ALA A 117 7.54 -12.77 11.58
N GLY A 118 6.84 -12.01 10.74
CA GLY A 118 7.38 -10.86 10.03
C GLY A 118 8.29 -11.26 8.87
N LEU A 119 9.13 -10.32 8.44
CA LEU A 119 10.06 -10.51 7.32
C LEU A 119 11.14 -11.55 7.65
N ARG A 120 11.26 -12.57 6.80
CA ARG A 120 12.33 -13.55 6.82
C ARG A 120 13.17 -13.45 5.56
N CYS A 121 14.48 -13.51 5.73
CA CYS A 121 15.46 -13.51 4.66
C CYS A 121 16.12 -14.88 4.60
N HIS A 122 16.22 -15.44 3.40
CA HIS A 122 17.03 -16.61 3.12
C HIS A 122 18.46 -16.15 2.88
N VAL A 123 19.37 -16.48 3.80
CA VAL A 123 20.76 -16.00 3.75
C VAL A 123 21.69 -17.17 3.51
N CYS A 124 22.55 -17.04 2.51
CA CYS A 124 23.67 -17.95 2.27
C CYS A 124 24.91 -17.38 2.97
N PHE A 125 25.35 -18.02 4.06
CA PHE A 125 26.51 -17.55 4.82
C PHE A 125 27.83 -18.01 4.18
N ASP A 126 28.87 -17.18 4.31
CA ASP A 126 30.21 -17.39 3.72
C ASP A 126 30.94 -18.60 4.33
N ASP A 127 30.52 -19.01 5.54
CA ASP A 127 31.08 -20.16 6.27
C ASP A 127 30.50 -21.47 5.68
N GLU A 128 31.30 -22.11 4.81
CA GLU A 128 31.04 -23.40 4.15
C GLU A 128 29.63 -23.56 3.54
N CYS A 129 29.33 -22.77 2.50
CA CYS A 129 28.51 -23.04 1.30
C CYS A 129 27.38 -24.10 1.31
N ASN A 130 26.75 -24.45 2.43
CA ASN A 130 25.71 -25.49 2.49
C ASN A 130 24.71 -25.35 3.63
N ARG A 131 24.67 -24.21 4.32
CA ARG A 131 23.60 -23.88 5.27
C ARG A 131 22.98 -22.54 4.93
N SER A 132 22.39 -22.46 3.75
CA SER A 132 21.39 -21.43 3.50
C SER A 132 20.26 -21.65 4.51
N ARG A 133 19.88 -20.59 5.22
CA ARG A 133 18.91 -20.67 6.31
C ARG A 133 18.03 -19.44 6.34
N TRP A 134 16.79 -19.67 6.77
CA TRP A 134 15.84 -18.61 6.98
C TRP A 134 16.13 -17.89 8.29
N VAL A 135 16.43 -16.61 8.21
CA VAL A 135 16.72 -15.73 9.34
C VAL A 135 15.67 -14.64 9.41
N ASN A 136 15.26 -14.26 10.62
CA ASN A 136 14.39 -13.10 10.79
C ASN A 136 15.17 -11.82 10.44
N ALA A 137 14.61 -10.96 9.59
CA ALA A 137 15.22 -9.70 9.20
C ALA A 137 15.65 -8.82 10.38
N LYS A 138 14.94 -8.91 11.52
CA LYS A 138 15.30 -8.17 12.75
C LYS A 138 16.68 -8.55 13.32
N ASN A 139 17.17 -9.73 13.00
CA ASN A 139 18.44 -10.28 13.47
C ASN A 139 19.58 -10.10 12.47
N LEU A 140 19.30 -9.44 11.34
CA LEU A 140 20.27 -9.13 10.30
C LEU A 140 20.59 -7.63 10.30
N GLU A 141 21.80 -7.31 9.89
CA GLU A 141 22.25 -5.95 9.61
C GLU A 141 22.93 -5.93 8.24
N LEU A 142 22.78 -4.81 7.53
CA LEU A 142 23.46 -4.59 6.26
C LEU A 142 24.93 -4.36 6.52
N VAL A 143 25.77 -5.12 5.81
CA VAL A 143 27.19 -4.81 5.70
C VAL A 143 27.30 -3.79 4.56
N PRO A 144 27.73 -2.55 4.82
CA PRO A 144 27.96 -1.60 3.75
C PRO A 144 29.04 -2.16 2.81
N ASP A 145 28.72 -2.23 1.52
CA ASP A 145 29.74 -2.44 0.51
C ASP A 145 30.72 -1.25 0.58
N LYS A 146 32.01 -1.56 0.74
CA LYS A 146 33.07 -0.55 0.69
C LYS A 146 33.13 0.13 -0.66
#